data_AF-A0A2U1VV07-F1
#
_entry.id   AF-A0A2U1VV07-F1
#
_cell.length_a   1.000
_cell.length_b   1.000
_cell.length_c   1.000
_cell.angle_alpha   90.00
_cell.angle_beta   90.00
_cell.angle_gamma   90.00
#
_symmetry.space_group_name_H-M   'P 1'
#
loop_
_entity.id
_entity.type
_entity.pdbx_description
1 polymer ?
#
loop_
_entity_poly.entity_id
_entity_poly.type
_entity_poly.pdbx_seq_one_letter_code
_entity_poly.pdbx_strand_id
1 'polypeptide(L)'
;MTSASTGAFDANGEADRRRSIAFVESLSLPEPPDTEFDLALESALEPQAPAFDAGKDEAAVVGSNIVSFARGVAAEDREAIANALLIAQLVAKKRSQAADDIHQWYQHYFEVLGGLG
;
A
#
# COMPACT_ATOMS: atom_id res chain seq x y z
N MET A 1 -45.77 -4.76 -2.73
CA MET A 1 -44.71 -4.97 -3.73
C MET A 1 -43.56 -4.05 -3.37
N THR A 2 -42.39 -4.66 -3.28
CA THR A 2 -41.26 -4.33 -2.39
C THR A 2 -40.49 -3.08 -2.81
N SER A 3 -40.18 -2.23 -1.82
CA SER A 3 -39.30 -1.06 -1.93
C SER A 3 -37.90 -1.44 -2.37
N ALA A 4 -37.34 -0.64 -3.28
CA ALA A 4 -35.93 -0.66 -3.64
C ALA A 4 -35.08 -0.08 -2.49
N SER A 5 -34.21 -0.91 -1.92
CA SER A 5 -33.15 -0.54 -0.99
C SER A 5 -32.08 0.25 -1.76
N THR A 6 -32.09 1.57 -1.60
CA THR A 6 -31.00 2.45 -2.06
C THR A 6 -29.89 2.37 -1.01
N GLY A 7 -28.70 1.95 -1.46
CA GLY A 7 -27.56 1.59 -0.61
C GLY A 7 -27.15 2.66 0.39
N ALA A 8 -26.85 2.20 1.60
CA ALA A 8 -26.38 2.95 2.75
C ALA A 8 -25.00 3.58 2.51
N PHE A 9 -24.97 4.78 1.92
CA PHE A 9 -24.05 5.82 2.38
C PHE A 9 -24.78 6.56 3.51
N ASP A 10 -24.81 5.94 4.68
CA ASP A 10 -25.50 6.47 5.85
C ASP A 10 -24.57 7.40 6.66
N ALA A 11 -25.18 8.15 7.60
CA ALA A 11 -24.50 9.10 8.47
C ALA A 11 -23.31 8.51 9.27
N ASN A 12 -23.20 7.17 9.34
CA ASN A 12 -22.08 6.46 9.97
C ASN A 12 -20.78 6.64 9.19
N GLY A 13 -20.80 6.61 7.85
CA GLY A 13 -19.60 6.80 7.05
C GLY A 13 -18.99 8.20 7.21
N GLU A 14 -19.83 9.23 7.31
CA GLU A 14 -19.40 10.61 7.55
C GLU A 14 -18.90 10.81 8.99
N ALA A 15 -19.49 10.10 9.97
CA ALA A 15 -19.01 10.11 11.35
C ALA A 15 -17.64 9.43 11.48
N ASP A 16 -17.42 8.31 10.80
CA ASP A 16 -16.14 7.59 10.79
C ASP A 16 -15.04 8.37 10.06
N ARG A 17 -15.39 9.03 8.94
CA ARG A 17 -14.48 9.97 8.26
C ARG A 17 -14.02 11.09 9.18
N ARG A 18 -14.97 11.73 9.88
CA ARG A 18 -14.67 12.81 10.83
C ARG A 18 -13.80 12.35 11.99
N ARG A 19 -14.05 11.14 12.50
CA ARG A 19 -13.24 10.53 13.57
C ARG A 19 -11.81 10.25 13.09
N SER A 20 -11.65 9.78 11.87
CA SER A 20 -10.34 9.52 11.25
C SER A 20 -9.55 10.82 11.04
N ILE A 21 -10.21 11.89 10.57
CA ILE A 21 -9.58 13.21 10.41
C ILE A 21 -9.13 13.75 11.77
N ALA A 22 -10.03 13.77 12.77
CA ALA A 22 -9.71 14.26 14.11
C ALA A 22 -8.57 13.47 14.78
N PHE A 23 -8.48 12.17 14.52
CA PHE A 23 -7.36 11.35 14.99
C PHE A 23 -6.04 11.81 14.36
N VAL A 24 -5.98 11.95 13.03
CA VAL A 24 -4.77 12.39 12.32
C VAL A 24 -4.34 13.79 12.77
N GLU A 25 -5.28 14.71 12.93
CA GLU A 25 -5.02 16.07 13.43
C GLU A 25 -4.49 16.09 14.88
N SER A 26 -4.84 15.08 15.69
CA SER A 26 -4.38 14.98 17.08
C SER A 26 -2.97 14.39 17.22
N LEU A 27 -2.40 13.81 16.15
CA LEU A 27 -1.08 13.21 16.20
C LEU A 27 0.00 14.30 16.29
N SER A 28 0.78 14.26 17.37
CA SER A 28 2.04 15.00 17.45
C SER A 28 3.12 14.18 16.73
N LEU A 29 3.53 14.64 15.55
CA LEU A 29 4.63 14.02 14.82
C LEU A 29 5.97 14.42 15.46
N PRO A 30 6.94 13.49 15.57
CA PRO A 30 8.27 13.85 16.03
C PRO A 30 8.87 14.89 15.07
N GLU A 31 9.63 15.82 15.63
CA GLU A 31 10.41 16.75 14.82
C GLU A 31 11.32 15.94 13.90
N PRO A 32 11.32 16.20 12.58
CA PRO A 32 12.24 15.53 11.68
C PRO A 32 13.66 15.71 12.22
N PRO A 33 14.51 14.68 12.21
CA PRO A 33 15.88 14.81 12.69
C PRO A 33 16.56 15.98 11.98
N ASP A 34 17.36 16.77 12.72
CA ASP A 34 18.25 17.80 12.19
C ASP A 34 19.28 17.15 11.25
N THR A 35 18.82 16.83 10.06
CA THR A 35 19.61 16.19 9.02
C THR A 35 19.98 17.32 8.10
N GLU A 36 21.28 17.59 7.94
CA GLU A 36 21.74 18.51 6.91
C GLU A 36 21.07 18.09 5.59
N PHE A 37 20.52 19.05 4.86
CA PHE A 37 19.73 18.78 3.66
C PHE A 37 20.47 17.85 2.68
N ASP A 38 21.81 17.95 2.64
CA ASP A 38 22.69 17.08 1.86
C ASP A 38 22.68 15.62 2.35
N LEU A 39 22.68 15.37 3.66
CA LEU A 39 22.58 14.02 4.23
C LEU A 39 21.18 13.40 4.04
N ALA A 40 20.13 14.22 4.13
CA ALA A 40 18.76 13.78 3.86
C ALA A 40 18.56 13.47 2.38
N LEU A 41 19.19 14.26 1.50
CA LEU A 41 19.20 14.02 0.07
C LEU A 41 20.01 12.77 -0.27
N GLU A 42 21.21 12.58 0.30
CA GLU A 42 22.02 11.36 0.12
C GLU A 42 21.26 10.11 0.59
N SER A 43 20.65 10.13 1.77
CA SER A 43 19.82 9.03 2.26
C SER A 43 18.58 8.76 1.39
N ALA A 44 18.03 9.78 0.73
CA ALA A 44 16.90 9.62 -0.18
C ALA A 44 17.33 9.16 -1.59
N LEU A 45 18.59 9.39 -1.95
CA LEU A 45 19.20 8.97 -3.21
C LEU A 45 19.74 7.54 -3.13
N GLU A 46 20.05 7.04 -1.94
CA GLU A 46 20.30 5.61 -1.75
C GLU A 46 19.00 4.83 -1.96
N PRO A 47 18.94 3.88 -2.91
CA PRO A 47 17.80 3.01 -3.05
C PRO A 47 17.73 2.13 -1.80
N GLN A 48 16.94 2.55 -0.82
CA GLN A 48 16.58 1.73 0.32
C GLN A 48 15.58 0.68 -0.15
N ALA A 49 16.09 -0.35 -0.81
CA ALA A 49 15.35 -1.60 -0.90
C ALA A 49 15.00 -2.01 0.54
N PRO A 50 13.75 -2.33 0.86
CA PRO A 50 13.39 -2.77 2.20
C PRO A 50 14.24 -4.00 2.55
N ALA A 51 15.14 -3.83 3.53
CA ALA A 51 15.95 -4.93 4.04
C ALA A 51 15.03 -5.82 4.90
N PHE A 52 14.50 -6.87 4.29
CA PHE A 52 13.63 -7.83 4.96
C PHE A 52 14.42 -8.70 5.94
N ASP A 53 13.85 -8.93 7.13
CA ASP A 53 14.49 -9.71 8.19
C ASP A 53 13.70 -11.00 8.45
N ALA A 54 14.20 -12.10 7.89
CA ALA A 54 13.61 -13.43 8.03
C ALA A 54 13.43 -13.90 9.49
N GLY A 55 14.18 -13.31 10.43
CA GLY A 55 14.16 -13.65 11.86
C GLY A 55 12.94 -13.15 12.63
N LYS A 56 12.13 -12.26 12.04
CA LYS A 56 10.96 -11.67 12.70
C LYS A 56 9.69 -11.73 11.84
N ASP A 57 8.56 -11.56 12.51
CA ASP A 57 7.32 -11.16 11.86
C ASP A 57 7.47 -9.68 11.47
N GLU A 58 7.17 -9.33 10.23
CA GLU A 58 7.28 -7.95 9.76
C GLU A 58 6.16 -7.60 8.79
N ALA A 59 5.83 -6.32 8.71
CA ALA A 59 4.89 -5.80 7.72
C ALA A 59 5.60 -4.72 6.90
N ALA A 60 5.30 -4.71 5.60
CA ALA A 60 5.84 -3.74 4.65
C ALA A 60 4.72 -3.09 3.84
N VAL A 61 4.91 -1.82 3.52
CA VAL A 61 4.07 -1.09 2.57
C VAL A 61 4.67 -1.24 1.18
N VAL A 62 3.91 -1.84 0.26
CA VAL A 62 4.35 -2.13 -1.11
C VAL A 62 3.40 -1.43 -2.08
N GLY A 63 3.82 -0.27 -2.56
CA GLY A 63 2.95 0.63 -3.33
C GLY A 63 1.70 1.00 -2.52
N SER A 64 0.52 0.58 -3.00
CA SER A 64 -0.76 0.80 -2.28
C SER A 64 -1.20 -0.37 -1.39
N ASN A 65 -0.37 -1.40 -1.22
CA ASN A 65 -0.69 -2.59 -0.41
C ASN A 65 0.07 -2.59 0.92
N ILE A 66 -0.51 -3.26 1.92
CA ILE A 66 0.17 -3.66 3.14
C ILE A 66 0.33 -5.18 3.10
N VAL A 67 1.55 -5.67 3.29
CA VAL A 67 1.89 -7.10 3.26
C VAL A 67 2.54 -7.47 4.58
N SER A 68 2.08 -8.56 5.19
CA SER A 68 2.68 -9.10 6.41
C SER A 68 3.41 -10.41 6.10
N PHE A 69 4.64 -10.52 6.56
CA PHE A 69 5.49 -11.70 6.46
C PHE A 69 5.68 -12.34 7.83
N ALA A 70 5.47 -13.64 7.91
CA ALA A 70 5.75 -14.42 9.11
C ALA A 70 7.25 -14.73 9.20
N ARG A 71 7.75 -14.85 10.43
CA ARG A 71 9.09 -15.35 10.73
C ARG A 71 9.36 -16.67 10.03
N GLY A 72 10.54 -16.80 9.42
CA GLY A 72 10.99 -17.99 8.72
C GLY A 72 10.77 -17.98 7.21
N VAL A 73 10.00 -17.01 6.67
CA VAL A 73 10.02 -16.72 5.22
C VAL A 73 11.35 -16.06 4.89
N ALA A 74 12.10 -16.60 3.92
CA ALA A 74 13.41 -16.11 3.54
C ALA A 74 13.35 -14.64 3.05
N ALA A 75 14.39 -13.85 3.31
CA ALA A 75 14.39 -12.44 2.94
C ALA A 75 14.24 -12.25 1.42
N GLU A 76 14.84 -13.15 0.64
CA GLU A 76 14.77 -13.20 -0.81
C GLU A 76 13.34 -13.48 -1.30
N ASP A 77 12.60 -14.35 -0.61
CA ASP A 77 11.19 -14.63 -0.95
C ASP A 77 10.30 -13.43 -0.61
N ARG A 78 10.54 -12.75 0.51
CA ARG A 78 9.82 -11.52 0.89
C ARG A 78 10.04 -10.41 -0.14
N GLU A 79 11.28 -10.28 -0.62
CA GLU A 79 11.66 -9.35 -1.67
C GLU A 79 10.99 -9.70 -3.00
N ALA A 80 11.02 -10.97 -3.42
CA ALA A 80 10.38 -11.43 -4.65
C ALA A 80 8.87 -11.13 -4.64
N ILE A 81 8.20 -11.40 -3.50
CA ILE A 81 6.78 -11.10 -3.32
C ILE A 81 6.53 -9.59 -3.41
N ALA A 82 7.29 -8.76 -2.69
CA ALA A 82 7.13 -7.31 -2.73
C ALA A 82 7.32 -6.75 -4.15
N ASN A 83 8.36 -7.21 -4.85
CA ASN A 83 8.63 -6.81 -6.23
C ASN A 83 7.51 -7.24 -7.18
N ALA A 84 6.99 -8.47 -7.06
CA ALA A 84 5.89 -8.96 -7.89
C ALA A 84 4.61 -8.12 -7.70
N LEU A 85 4.26 -7.79 -6.46
CA LEU A 85 3.10 -6.95 -6.14
C LEU A 85 3.25 -5.55 -6.74
N LEU A 86 4.42 -4.94 -6.62
CA LEU A 86 4.69 -3.61 -7.17
C LEU A 86 4.62 -3.62 -8.71
N ILE A 87 5.23 -4.62 -9.36
CA ILE A 87 5.17 -4.78 -10.82
C ILE A 87 3.72 -4.91 -11.28
N ALA A 88 2.92 -5.74 -10.62
CA ALA A 88 1.51 -5.93 -10.95
C ALA A 88 0.71 -4.62 -10.84
N GLN A 89 0.92 -3.83 -9.78
CA GLN A 89 0.27 -2.52 -9.63
C GLN A 89 0.67 -1.56 -10.75
N LEU A 90 1.97 -1.48 -11.07
CA LEU A 90 2.48 -0.57 -12.11
C LEU A 90 1.97 -0.94 -13.50
N VAL A 91 1.92 -2.23 -13.82
CA VAL A 91 1.38 -2.71 -15.11
C VAL A 91 -0.13 -2.49 -15.18
N ALA A 92 -0.87 -2.80 -14.13
CA ALA A 92 -2.31 -2.54 -14.07
C ALA A 92 -2.61 -1.04 -14.25
N LYS A 93 -1.88 -0.17 -13.53
CA LYS A 93 -1.99 1.29 -13.68
C LYS A 93 -1.66 1.77 -15.10
N LYS A 94 -0.67 1.15 -15.76
CA LYS A 94 -0.31 1.49 -17.15
C LYS A 94 -1.39 1.06 -18.16
N ARG A 95 -2.10 -0.05 -17.90
CA ARG A 95 -3.13 -0.60 -18.80
C ARG A 95 -4.48 0.09 -18.64
N SER A 96 -4.84 0.50 -17.42
CA SER A 96 -6.10 1.19 -17.14
C SER A 96 -6.03 2.66 -17.56
N GLN A 97 -6.77 3.05 -18.60
CA GLN A 97 -6.80 4.43 -19.13
C GLN A 97 -7.79 5.35 -18.40
N ALA A 98 -8.68 4.82 -17.57
CA ALA A 98 -9.62 5.57 -16.75
C ALA A 98 -9.56 5.09 -15.29
N ALA A 99 -9.58 6.03 -14.35
CA ALA A 99 -9.56 5.75 -12.92
C ALA A 99 -10.87 5.10 -12.40
N ASP A 100 -11.87 4.95 -13.28
CA ASP A 100 -13.26 4.69 -12.88
C ASP A 100 -13.66 3.21 -12.97
N ASP A 101 -12.86 2.36 -13.63
CA ASP A 101 -13.11 0.91 -13.71
C ASP A 101 -12.12 0.11 -12.85
N ILE A 102 -12.42 0.08 -11.54
CA ILE A 102 -11.64 -0.66 -10.56
C ILE A 102 -11.63 -2.17 -10.83
N HIS A 103 -12.67 -2.72 -11.46
CA HIS A 103 -12.75 -4.15 -11.77
C HIS A 103 -11.74 -4.52 -12.85
N GLN A 104 -11.66 -3.72 -13.92
CA GLN A 104 -10.66 -3.88 -14.97
C GLN A 104 -9.23 -3.74 -14.42
N TRP A 105 -9.00 -2.79 -13.51
CA TRP A 105 -7.70 -2.65 -12.86
C TRP A 105 -7.31 -3.92 -12.10
N TYR A 106 -8.20 -4.47 -11.27
CA TYR A 106 -7.94 -5.71 -10.53
C TYR A 106 -7.74 -6.91 -11.46
N GLN A 107 -8.50 -6.99 -12.56
CA GLN A 107 -8.30 -8.02 -13.56
C GLN A 107 -6.86 -7.99 -14.11
N HIS A 108 -6.38 -6.81 -14.54
CA HIS A 108 -5.01 -6.67 -15.03
C HIS A 108 -3.96 -6.96 -13.95
N TYR A 109 -4.22 -6.55 -12.71
CA TYR A 109 -3.35 -6.83 -11.57
C TYR A 109 -3.19 -8.35 -11.36
N PHE A 110 -4.28 -9.11 -11.28
CA PHE A 110 -4.24 -10.56 -11.10
C PHE A 110 -3.72 -11.32 -12.33
N GLU A 111 -4.00 -10.84 -13.54
CA GLU A 111 -3.39 -11.37 -14.78
C GLU A 111 -1.86 -11.28 -14.75
N VAL A 112 -1.31 -10.17 -14.25
CA VAL A 112 0.15 -10.00 -14.14
C VAL A 112 0.71 -10.89 -13.05
N LEU A 113 0.08 -10.95 -11.88
CA LEU A 113 0.52 -11.84 -10.79
C LEU A 113 0.53 -13.31 -11.22
N GLY A 114 -0.54 -13.78 -11.88
CA GLY A 114 -0.61 -15.15 -12.38
C GLY A 114 0.45 -15.49 -13.45
N GLY A 115 1.05 -14.49 -14.09
CA GLY A 115 2.18 -14.66 -15.00
C GLY A 115 3.55 -14.70 -14.32
N LEU A 116 3.66 -14.25 -13.07
CA LEU A 116 4.90 -14.20 -12.30
C LEU A 116 5.10 -15.44 -11.41
N GLY A 117 4.03 -16.16 -11.06
CA GLY A 117 4.07 -17.39 -10.26
C GLY A 117 2.95 -17.47 -9.24
#